data_AF-A0A919T776-F1
#
_entry.id   AF-A0A919T776-F1
#
_cell.length_a   1.000
_cell.length_b   1.000
_cell.length_c   1.000
_cell.angle_alpha   90.00
_cell.angle_beta   90.00
_cell.angle_gamma   90.00
#
_symmetry.space_group_name_H-M   'P 1'
#
loop_
_entity.id
_entity.type
_entity.pdbx_description
1 polymer ?
#
loop_
_entity_poly.entity_id
_entity_poly.type
_entity_poly.pdbx_seq_one_letter_code
_entity_poly.pdbx_strand_id
1 'polypeptide(L)' 'MATLADLHEWRVTFTMGAGSARRAFVVQIPAVDEEHARKGAFGLALAINDAAGHVWKIGDEAVIERVAA' A
#
# COMPACT_ATOMS: atom_id res chain seq x y z
N MET A 1 16.20 -15.20 -9.55
CA MET A 1 15.96 -13.75 -9.73
C MET A 1 14.66 -13.62 -10.50
N ALA A 2 13.70 -12.87 -9.99
CA ALA A 2 12.54 -12.48 -10.76
C ALA A 2 12.94 -11.45 -11.82
N THR A 3 12.28 -11.50 -12.97
CA THR A 3 12.41 -10.57 -14.09
C THR A 3 11.20 -9.65 -14.14
N LEU A 4 11.24 -8.61 -14.99
CA LEU A 4 10.08 -7.73 -15.19
C LEU A 4 8.83 -8.49 -15.68
N ALA A 5 9.02 -9.61 -16.38
CA ALA A 5 7.91 -10.45 -16.86
C ALA A 5 7.20 -11.22 -15.73
N ASP A 6 7.84 -11.37 -14.56
CA ASP A 6 7.28 -12.06 -13.40
C ASP A 6 6.49 -11.11 -12.48
N LEU A 7 6.46 -9.81 -12.80
CA LEU A 7 5.72 -8.82 -12.04
C LEU A 7 4.23 -8.89 -12.36
N HIS A 8 3.44 -8.78 -11.31
CA HIS A 8 2.00 -8.60 -11.40
C HIS A 8 1.62 -7.27 -10.76
N GLU A 9 0.58 -6.64 -11.28
CA GLU A 9 0.04 -5.43 -10.68
C GLU A 9 -0.79 -5.80 -9.45
N TRP A 10 -0.46 -5.20 -8.32
CA TRP A 10 -1.20 -5.37 -7.06
C TRP A 10 -1.79 -4.04 -6.63
N ARG A 11 -3.03 -4.08 -6.16
CA ARG A 11 -3.67 -2.94 -5.51
C ARG A 11 -3.73 -3.20 -4.01
N VAL A 12 -3.19 -2.27 -3.23
CA VAL A 12 -3.28 -2.29 -1.77
C VAL A 12 -4.07 -1.08 -1.32
N THR A 13 -5.18 -1.33 -0.63
CA THR A 13 -6.08 -0.30 -0.12
C THR A 13 -5.97 -0.25 1.39
N PHE A 14 -5.53 0.88 1.92
CA PHE A 14 -5.50 1.18 3.34
C PHE A 14 -6.62 2.13 3.74
N THR A 15 -7.00 2.08 5.01
CA THR A 15 -7.78 3.17 5.61
C THR A 15 -6.83 4.19 6.23
N MET A 16 -7.04 5.47 5.92
CA MET A 16 -6.36 6.59 6.58
C MET A 16 -7.33 7.48 7.35
N GLY A 17 -6.85 8.04 8.47
CA GLY A 17 -7.63 8.90 9.35
C GLY A 17 -6.91 10.21 9.70
N ALA A 18 -7.68 11.27 9.90
CA ALA A 18 -7.24 12.54 10.48
C ALA A 18 -8.39 13.11 11.33
N GLY A 19 -8.27 13.01 12.66
CA GLY A 19 -9.38 13.31 13.57
C GLY A 19 -10.57 12.37 13.33
N SER A 20 -11.75 12.94 13.05
CA SER A 20 -12.96 12.18 12.69
C SER A 20 -13.06 11.82 11.20
N ALA A 21 -12.20 12.39 10.34
CA ALA A 21 -12.25 12.13 8.90
C ALA A 21 -11.59 10.79 8.55
N ARG A 22 -12.19 10.05 7.60
CA ARG A 22 -11.68 8.79 7.06
C ARG A 22 -11.59 8.86 5.54
N ARG A 23 -10.52 8.31 4.96
CA ARG A 23 -10.33 8.19 3.51
C ARG A 23 -9.67 6.85 3.18
N ALA A 24 -9.86 6.38 1.94
CA ALA A 24 -9.09 5.28 1.40
C ALA A 24 -7.78 5.82 0.82
N PHE A 25 -6.68 5.11 1.07
CA PHE A 25 -5.39 5.32 0.43
C PHE A 25 -5.07 4.07 -0.38
N VAL A 26 -5.00 4.24 -1.70
CA VAL A 26 -4.82 3.13 -2.64
C VAL A 26 -3.47 3.27 -3.31
N VAL A 27 -2.68 2.21 -3.26
CA VAL A 27 -1.39 2.13 -3.95
C VAL A 27 -1.44 0.97 -4.93
N GLN A 28 -0.99 1.21 -6.15
CA GLN A 28 -0.70 0.15 -7.11
C GLN A 28 0.80 -0.09 -7.15
N ILE A 29 1.22 -1.33 -6.92
CA ILE A 29 2.63 -1.72 -6.82
C ILE A 29 2.85 -2.98 -7.67
N PRO A 30 3.81 -2.96 -8.62
CA PRO A 30 4.24 -4.17 -9.29
C PRO A 30 5.05 -5.05 -8.33
N ALA A 31 4.64 -6.30 -8.14
CA ALA A 31 5.33 -7.25 -7.27
C ALA A 31 5.17 -8.69 -7.78
N VAL A 32 6.11 -9.55 -7.39
CA VAL A 32 6.18 -10.96 -7.81
C VAL A 32 5.13 -11.84 -7.14
N ASP A 33 4.68 -11.45 -5.94
CA ASP A 33 3.67 -12.13 -5.15
C ASP A 33 3.01 -11.16 -4.15
N GLU A 34 1.99 -11.66 -3.43
CA GLU A 34 1.24 -10.88 -2.43
C GLU A 34 2.13 -10.43 -1.26
N GLU A 35 3.08 -11.25 -0.83
CA GLU A 35 3.94 -10.95 0.32
C GLU A 35 4.86 -9.76 0.03
N HIS A 36 5.46 -9.73 -1.16
CA HIS A 36 6.28 -8.62 -1.62
C HIS A 36 5.43 -7.36 -1.83
N ALA A 37 4.23 -7.49 -2.40
CA ALA A 37 3.29 -6.37 -2.54
C ALA A 37 2.94 -5.77 -1.16
N ARG A 38 2.65 -6.63 -0.18
CA ARG A 38 2.37 -6.25 1.20
C ARG A 38 3.56 -5.52 1.83
N LYS A 39 4.76 -6.11 1.78
CA LYS A 39 5.98 -5.49 2.35
C LYS A 39 6.26 -4.11 1.76
N GLY A 40 6.14 -3.98 0.43
CA GLY A 40 6.32 -2.70 -0.26
C GLY A 40 5.28 -1.67 0.15
N ALA A 41 4.00 -2.05 0.17
CA ALA A 41 2.90 -1.16 0.52
C ALA A 41 2.96 -0.68 1.98
N PHE A 42 3.26 -1.58 2.92
CA PHE A 42 3.39 -1.23 4.34
C PHE A 42 4.64 -0.40 4.62
N GLY A 43 5.74 -0.63 3.89
CA GLY A 43 6.93 0.23 3.94
C GLY A 43 6.61 1.65 3.51
N LEU A 44 5.84 1.83 2.44
CA LEU A 44 5.38 3.14 2.00
C LEU A 44 4.42 3.80 3.01
N ALA A 45 3.48 3.03 3.56
CA ALA A 45 2.55 3.51 4.58
C ALA A 45 3.28 4.02 5.83
N LEU A 46 4.33 3.31 6.28
CA LEU A 46 5.18 3.73 7.40
C LEU A 46 5.91 5.04 7.07
N ALA A 47 6.52 5.14 5.89
CA ALA A 47 7.21 6.37 5.47
C ALA A 47 6.27 7.59 5.41
N ILE A 48 5.03 7.40 4.95
CA ILE A 48 4.00 8.46 4.96
C ILE A 48 3.61 8.84 6.40
N ASN A 49 3.47 7.85 7.29
CA ASN A 49 3.17 8.09 8.70
C ASN A 49 4.30 8.84 9.41
N ASP A 50 5.56 8.62 9.03
CA ASP A 50 6.74 9.26 9.61
C ASP A 50 7.05 10.63 8.98
N ALA A 51 6.43 10.98 7.85
CA ALA A 51 6.64 12.26 7.17
C ALA A 51 6.21 13.46 8.05
N ALA A 52 7.14 14.40 8.26
CA ALA A 52 6.88 15.59 9.06
C ALA A 52 5.78 16.47 8.44
N GLY A 53 4.89 17.00 9.28
CA GLY A 53 3.81 17.89 8.86
C GLY A 53 2.58 17.19 8.26
N HIS A 54 2.55 15.86 8.22
CA HIS A 54 1.39 15.12 7.73
C HIS A 54 0.43 14.74 8.85
N VAL A 55 -0.84 15.17 8.71
CA VAL A 55 -1.91 14.92 9.69
C VAL A 55 -2.67 13.61 9.47
N TRP A 56 -2.54 13.02 8.28
CA TRP A 56 -3.18 11.76 7.94
C TRP A 56 -2.32 10.59 8.39
N LYS A 57 -2.92 9.64 9.10
CA LYS A 57 -2.28 8.40 9.51
C LYS A 57 -2.94 7.22 8.83
N ILE A 58 -2.13 6.36 8.23
CA ILE A 58 -2.52 5.12 7.58
C ILE A 58 -2.57 4.03 8.66
N GLY A 59 -3.67 3.29 8.72
CA GLY A 59 -3.85 2.14 9.63
C GLY A 59 -3.03 0.92 9.22
N ASP A 60 -3.08 -0.10 10.07
CA ASP A 60 -2.44 -1.40 9.91
C ASP A 60 -3.29 -2.41 9.11
N GLU A 61 -4.57 -2.12 8.92
CA GLU A 61 -5.45 -2.91 8.07
C GLU A 61 -5.35 -2.50 6.60
N ALA A 62 -5.17 -3.50 5.73
CA ALA A 62 -5.14 -3.31 4.28
C ALA A 62 -5.88 -4.43 3.55
N VAL A 63 -6.58 -4.07 2.48
CA VAL A 63 -7.09 -5.03 1.49
C VAL A 63 -6.06 -5.13 0.37
N ILE A 64 -5.63 -6.34 0.06
CA ILE A 64 -4.61 -6.62 -0.95
C ILE A 64 -5.25 -7.47 -2.03
N GLU A 65 -5.20 -7.00 -3.28
CA GLU A 65 -5.76 -7.71 -4.42
C GLU A 65 -4.82 -7.64 -5.62
N ARG A 66 -4.77 -8.74 -6.38
CA ARG A 66 -4.12 -8.74 -7.69
C ARG A 66 -5.03 -8.07 -8.70
N VAL A 67 -4.52 -7.10 -9.43
CA VAL A 67 -5.25 -6.45 -10.52
C VAL A 67 -5.23 -7.39 -11.73
N ALA A 68 -6.42 -7.79 -12.20
CA ALA A 68 -6.52 -8.54 -13.45
C ALA A 68 -6.05 -7.66 -14.61
N ALA A 69 -5.19 -8.23 -15.47
CA ALA A 69 -4.69 -7.58 -16.68
C ALA A 69 -5.79 -7.44 -17.74
#